data_AF-A0A7R9DTU0-F1
#
_entry.id   AF-A0A7R9DTU0-F1
#
_cell.length_a   1.000
_cell.length_b   1.000
_cell.length_c   1.000
_cell.angle_alpha   90.00
_cell.angle_beta   90.00
_cell.angle_gamma   90.00
#
_symmetry.space_group_name_H-M   'P 1'
#
loop_
_entity.id
_entity.type
_entity.pdbx_description
1 polymer ?
#
loop_
_entity_poly.entity_id
_entity_poly.type
_entity_poly.pdbx_seq_one_letter_code
_entity_poly.pdbx_strand_id
1 'polypeptide(L)'
;DEPYTMHDCNQRHVLLYGVGRVRDEARHTVKKMTKEVCKLFGKKFSIDVAEGGKVKKHSRGEFNFEATTAKMQALSYFDQHVVTYQCAMTVIEMLGSYSSGQYTRPRCDGCGRAGVTTSHLLLLCVAGSSNYLPVQEHVAFLFDLMELALNIYGLIDFCIQVQTT
;
A
#
# COMPACT_ATOMS: atom_id res chain seq x y z
N ASP A 1 21.47 -0.58 1.81
CA ASP A 1 21.46 0.22 3.05
C ASP A 1 20.47 -0.23 4.15
N GLU A 2 19.79 -1.38 4.00
CA GLU A 2 18.87 -1.97 5.00
C GLU A 2 19.37 -2.07 6.48
N PRO A 3 20.63 -2.44 6.78
CA PRO A 3 21.06 -2.55 8.18
C PRO A 3 21.20 -1.18 8.89
N TYR A 4 21.49 -0.11 8.14
CA TYR A 4 21.63 1.23 8.70
C TYR A 4 20.27 1.82 9.08
N THR A 5 19.28 1.68 8.21
CA THR A 5 17.91 2.19 8.45
C THR A 5 17.23 1.47 9.61
N MET A 6 17.41 0.15 9.73
CA MET A 6 16.87 -0.62 10.86
C MET A 6 17.53 -0.23 12.19
N HIS A 7 18.85 0.02 12.18
CA HIS A 7 19.57 0.45 13.37
C HIS A 7 19.10 1.83 13.85
N ASP A 8 18.95 2.79 12.94
CA ASP A 8 18.43 4.14 13.25
C ASP A 8 16.99 4.12 13.75
N CYS A 9 16.12 3.32 13.13
CA CYS A 9 14.75 3.10 13.59
C CYS A 9 14.73 2.51 15.01
N ASN A 10 15.63 1.58 15.31
CA ASN A 10 15.74 1.00 16.64
C ASN A 10 16.26 2.00 17.68
N GLN A 11 17.27 2.80 17.35
CA GLN A 11 17.76 3.89 18.23
C GLN A 11 16.64 4.90 18.52
N ARG A 12 15.88 5.32 17.52
CA ARG A 12 14.77 6.26 17.68
C ARG A 12 13.65 5.69 18.56
N HIS A 13 13.32 4.40 18.41
CA HIS A 13 12.37 3.74 19.31
C HIS A 13 12.85 3.74 20.77
N VAL A 14 14.14 3.51 21.01
CA VAL A 14 14.72 3.59 22.35
C VAL A 14 14.66 5.02 22.88
N LEU A 15 14.92 6.02 22.05
CA LEU A 15 14.83 7.43 22.43
C LEU A 15 13.40 7.85 22.81
N LEU A 16 12.40 7.44 22.02
CA LEU A 16 11.00 7.85 22.21
C LEU A 16 10.30 7.07 23.33
N TYR A 17 10.62 5.79 23.50
CA TYR A 17 9.86 4.89 24.37
C TYR A 17 10.70 4.18 25.44
N GLY A 18 12.00 4.46 25.50
CA GLY A 18 12.92 3.78 26.39
C GLY A 18 13.09 2.29 26.06
N VAL A 19 13.32 1.49 27.09
CA VAL A 19 13.48 0.04 26.99
C VAL A 19 12.41 -0.65 27.83
N GLY A 20 11.93 -1.82 27.38
CA GLY A 20 10.94 -2.62 28.09
C GLY A 20 9.51 -2.38 27.63
N ARG A 21 8.55 -2.52 28.56
CA ARG A 21 7.12 -2.67 28.26
C ARG A 21 6.52 -1.55 27.40
N VAL A 22 6.82 -0.28 27.71
CA VAL A 22 6.26 0.88 26.98
C VAL A 22 6.65 0.85 25.50
N ARG A 23 7.92 0.53 25.22
CA ARG A 23 8.43 0.37 23.85
C ARG A 23 7.72 -0.77 23.10
N ASP A 24 7.49 -1.89 23.78
CA ASP A 24 6.84 -3.04 23.17
C ASP A 24 5.35 -2.75 22.90
N GLU A 25 4.68 -2.01 23.78
CA GLU A 25 3.31 -1.50 23.59
C GLU A 25 3.22 -0.51 22.42
N ALA A 26 4.18 0.40 22.26
CA ALA A 26 4.25 1.30 21.12
C ALA A 26 4.41 0.53 19.80
N ARG A 27 5.34 -0.44 19.74
CA ARG A 27 5.51 -1.32 18.57
C ARG A 27 4.25 -2.13 18.25
N HIS A 28 3.55 -2.62 19.27
CA HIS A 28 2.29 -3.34 19.08
C HIS A 28 1.22 -2.43 18.50
N THR A 29 1.14 -1.20 18.99
CA THR A 29 0.20 -0.17 18.51
C THR A 29 0.44 0.16 17.04
N VAL A 30 1.70 0.39 16.63
CA VAL A 30 2.08 0.59 15.22
C VAL A 30 1.64 -0.60 14.36
N LYS A 31 1.99 -1.83 14.75
CA LYS A 31 1.60 -3.04 13.99
C LYS A 31 0.09 -3.19 13.87
N LYS A 32 -0.66 -2.89 14.93
CA LYS A 32 -2.12 -2.93 14.93
C LYS A 32 -2.69 -1.89 13.96
N MET A 33 -2.15 -0.66 14.00
CA MET A 33 -2.55 0.42 13.11
C MET A 33 -2.27 0.11 11.64
N THR A 34 -1.06 -0.36 11.32
CA THR A 34 -0.71 -0.82 9.97
C THR A 34 -1.67 -1.88 9.47
N LYS A 35 -1.96 -2.90 10.28
CA LYS A 35 -2.93 -3.95 9.90
C LYS A 35 -4.34 -3.42 9.72
N GLU A 36 -4.74 -2.38 10.47
CA GLU A 36 -6.05 -1.74 10.30
C GLU A 36 -6.13 -1.08 8.92
N VAL A 37 -5.16 -0.25 8.55
CA VAL A 37 -5.11 0.43 7.24
C VAL A 37 -4.97 -0.57 6.08
N CYS A 38 -4.09 -1.56 6.19
CA CYS A 38 -3.89 -2.58 5.16
C CYS A 38 -5.15 -3.43 4.85
N LYS A 39 -6.20 -3.40 5.69
CA LYS A 39 -7.48 -4.05 5.35
C LYS A 39 -8.10 -3.49 4.08
N LEU A 40 -7.89 -2.20 3.80
CA LEU A 40 -8.37 -1.53 2.58
C LEU A 40 -7.76 -2.11 1.30
N PHE A 41 -6.63 -2.81 1.43
CA PHE A 41 -5.91 -3.43 0.32
C PHE A 41 -6.10 -4.96 0.28
N GLY A 42 -6.90 -5.51 1.18
CA GLY A 42 -7.26 -6.92 1.16
C GLY A 42 -8.25 -7.26 0.04
N LYS A 43 -8.32 -8.54 -0.36
CA LYS A 43 -9.17 -9.05 -1.46
C LYS A 43 -10.62 -8.55 -1.48
N LYS A 44 -11.21 -8.26 -0.31
CA LYS A 44 -12.59 -7.76 -0.21
C LYS A 44 -12.75 -6.33 -0.71
N PHE A 45 -11.71 -5.51 -0.58
CA PHE A 45 -11.68 -4.07 -0.81
C PHE A 45 -10.87 -3.67 -2.05
N SER A 46 -10.49 -4.67 -2.85
CA SER A 46 -9.68 -4.52 -4.04
C SER A 46 -10.47 -4.90 -5.28
N ILE A 47 -10.10 -4.33 -6.43
CA ILE A 47 -10.72 -4.58 -7.73
C ILE A 47 -10.29 -5.96 -8.22
N ASP A 48 -11.23 -6.88 -8.42
CA ASP A 48 -10.93 -8.18 -9.04
C ASP A 48 -10.92 -8.03 -10.57
N VAL A 49 -9.71 -7.99 -11.13
CA VAL A 49 -9.48 -7.84 -12.57
C VAL A 49 -9.87 -9.12 -13.32
N ALA A 50 -9.83 -10.30 -12.68
CA ALA A 50 -10.27 -11.55 -13.31
C ALA A 50 -11.80 -11.63 -13.45
N GLU A 51 -12.56 -10.94 -12.59
CA GLU A 51 -14.02 -10.84 -12.66
C GLU A 51 -14.50 -9.61 -13.50
N GLY A 52 -13.68 -9.19 -14.48
CA GLY A 52 -14.02 -8.10 -15.40
C GLY A 52 -13.98 -6.71 -14.78
N GLY A 53 -13.19 -6.51 -13.72
CA GLY A 53 -12.98 -5.19 -13.09
C GLY A 53 -14.18 -4.71 -12.25
N LYS A 54 -15.14 -5.58 -11.96
CA LYS A 54 -16.26 -5.23 -11.08
C LYS A 54 -15.76 -5.17 -9.64
N VAL A 55 -15.71 -3.96 -9.09
CA VAL A 55 -15.60 -3.80 -7.63
C VAL A 55 -16.87 -4.38 -7.03
N LYS A 56 -16.72 -5.42 -6.21
CA LYS A 56 -17.84 -6.04 -5.51
C LYS A 56 -18.49 -4.96 -4.64
N LYS A 57 -19.71 -4.53 -4.99
CA LYS A 57 -20.42 -3.45 -4.27
C LYS A 57 -20.43 -3.79 -2.78
N HIS A 58 -19.70 -3.00 -1.99
CA HIS A 58 -19.53 -3.27 -0.57
C HIS A 58 -20.88 -3.17 0.15
N SER A 59 -21.35 -4.29 0.67
CA SER A 59 -22.48 -4.36 1.58
C SER A 59 -21.97 -4.39 3.02
N ARG A 60 -22.21 -3.27 3.73
CA ARG A 60 -22.33 -3.07 5.19
C ARG A 60 -21.28 -3.72 6.10
N GLY A 61 -20.33 -2.87 6.46
CA GLY A 61 -19.29 -3.04 7.49
C GLY A 61 -18.21 -1.99 7.23
N GLU A 62 -18.64 -0.72 7.13
CA GLU A 62 -17.86 0.40 6.60
C GLU A 62 -16.55 0.55 7.36
N PHE A 63 -15.44 0.57 6.61
CA PHE A 63 -14.18 1.02 7.17
C PHE A 63 -14.37 2.44 7.70
N ASN A 64 -14.04 2.68 8.96
CA ASN A 64 -14.26 3.99 9.56
C ASN A 64 -13.03 4.88 9.35
N PHE A 65 -13.02 5.58 8.20
CA PHE A 65 -11.92 6.46 7.80
C PHE A 65 -11.63 7.53 8.86
N GLU A 66 -12.65 8.16 9.43
CA GLU A 66 -12.49 9.21 10.45
C GLU A 66 -11.84 8.67 11.73
N ALA A 67 -12.31 7.53 12.25
CA ALA A 67 -11.74 6.92 13.43
C ALA A 67 -10.30 6.43 13.19
N THR A 68 -10.00 5.91 11.99
CA THR A 68 -8.64 5.53 11.59
C THR A 68 -7.73 6.78 11.53
N THR A 69 -8.19 7.89 10.97
CA THR A 69 -7.44 9.16 10.95
C THR A 69 -7.18 9.69 12.36
N ALA A 70 -8.18 9.68 13.25
CA ALA A 70 -8.00 10.10 14.63
C ALA A 70 -6.98 9.23 15.39
N LYS A 71 -6.97 7.92 15.15
CA LYS A 71 -5.95 7.02 15.71
C LYS A 71 -4.56 7.31 15.16
N MET A 72 -4.43 7.63 13.86
CA MET A 72 -3.16 8.04 13.26
C MET A 72 -2.62 9.32 13.92
N GLN A 73 -3.47 10.33 14.11
CA GLN A 73 -3.11 11.59 14.78
C GLN A 73 -2.64 11.38 16.22
N ALA A 74 -3.11 10.34 16.91
CA ALA A 74 -2.70 10.01 18.26
C ALA A 74 -1.31 9.34 18.35
N LEU A 75 -0.74 8.90 17.22
CA LEU A 75 0.62 8.34 17.16
C LEU A 75 1.67 9.45 17.10
N SER A 76 2.91 9.14 17.48
CA SER A 76 4.04 10.03 17.20
C SER A 76 4.26 10.14 15.69
N TYR A 77 4.77 11.27 15.19
CA TYR A 77 5.09 11.43 13.77
C TYR A 77 5.98 10.28 13.26
N PHE A 78 6.97 9.85 14.04
CA PHE A 78 7.80 8.71 13.69
C PHE A 78 6.98 7.43 13.45
N ASP A 79 6.03 7.12 14.33
CA ASP A 79 5.17 5.96 14.16
C ASP A 79 4.19 6.13 13.00
N GLN A 80 3.69 7.35 12.73
CA GLN A 80 2.88 7.66 11.55
C GLN A 80 3.67 7.40 10.26
N HIS A 81 4.94 7.82 10.19
CA HIS A 81 5.85 7.52 9.07
C HIS A 81 6.00 6.02 8.87
N VAL A 82 6.21 5.25 9.94
CA VAL A 82 6.35 3.79 9.87
C VAL A 82 5.06 3.14 9.37
N VAL A 83 3.89 3.53 9.90
CA VAL A 83 2.60 2.97 9.49
C VAL A 83 2.35 3.21 7.99
N THR A 84 2.49 4.47 7.57
CA THR A 84 2.22 4.87 6.18
C THR A 84 3.19 4.23 5.19
N TYR A 85 4.48 4.14 5.53
CA TYR A 85 5.47 3.43 4.71
C TYR A 85 5.10 1.96 4.51
N GLN A 86 4.72 1.24 5.57
CA GLN A 86 4.35 -0.18 5.46
C GLN A 86 3.08 -0.39 4.61
N CYS A 87 2.12 0.53 4.71
CA CYS A 87 0.93 0.50 3.87
C CYS A 87 1.28 0.79 2.40
N ALA A 88 2.17 1.76 2.15
CA ALA A 88 2.68 2.08 0.81
C ALA A 88 3.39 0.89 0.17
N MET A 89 4.24 0.18 0.92
CA MET A 89 4.89 -1.05 0.44
C MET A 89 3.88 -2.13 0.04
N THR A 90 2.79 -2.28 0.80
CA THR A 90 1.71 -3.21 0.46
C THR A 90 1.08 -2.87 -0.90
N VAL A 91 0.83 -1.58 -1.15
CA VAL A 91 0.26 -1.10 -2.42
C VAL A 91 1.24 -1.30 -3.57
N ILE A 92 2.52 -0.99 -3.38
CA ILE A 92 3.57 -1.21 -4.39
C ILE A 92 3.70 -2.70 -4.72
N GLU A 93 3.69 -3.57 -3.72
CA GLU A 93 3.75 -5.03 -3.93
C GLU A 93 2.54 -5.54 -4.72
N MET A 94 1.34 -5.02 -4.45
CA MET A 94 0.14 -5.35 -5.23
C MET A 94 0.28 -4.93 -6.69
N LEU A 95 0.81 -3.73 -6.95
CA LEU A 95 1.03 -3.22 -8.30
C LEU A 95 2.16 -3.98 -9.02
N GLY A 96 3.25 -4.30 -8.33
CA GLY A 96 4.35 -5.08 -8.90
C GLY A 96 4.00 -6.53 -9.18
N SER A 97 3.21 -7.15 -8.31
CA SER A 97 2.63 -8.48 -8.56
C SER A 97 1.72 -8.48 -9.78
N TYR A 98 1.12 -7.34 -10.12
CA TYR A 98 0.30 -7.16 -11.32
C TYR A 98 1.18 -6.93 -12.57
N SER A 99 2.24 -6.11 -12.49
CA SER A 99 3.10 -5.81 -13.64
C SER A 99 4.05 -6.96 -14.03
N SER A 100 4.47 -7.79 -13.08
CA SER A 100 5.47 -8.86 -13.29
C SER A 100 4.98 -10.07 -14.09
N GLY A 101 3.71 -10.11 -14.50
CA GLY A 101 3.22 -11.01 -15.55
C GLY A 101 3.63 -12.49 -15.44
N GLN A 102 3.40 -13.17 -14.30
CA GLN A 102 3.35 -14.65 -14.27
C GLN A 102 2.10 -15.22 -14.98
N TYR A 103 1.66 -14.52 -16.03
CA TYR A 103 0.66 -14.97 -16.97
C TYR A 103 1.37 -15.60 -18.16
N THR A 104 1.29 -16.92 -18.29
CA THR A 104 1.54 -17.60 -19.55
C THR A 104 0.54 -17.04 -20.57
N ARG A 105 1.00 -16.13 -21.45
CA ARG A 105 0.21 -15.63 -22.58
C ARG A 105 -0.34 -16.80 -23.39
N PRO A 106 -1.65 -16.89 -23.68
CA PRO A 106 -2.06 -17.55 -24.90
C PRO A 106 -1.48 -16.72 -26.06
N ARG A 107 -0.73 -17.38 -26.92
CA ARG A 107 -0.14 -16.80 -28.13
C ARG A 107 -1.27 -16.26 -29.02
N CYS A 108 -1.51 -14.95 -28.99
CA CYS A 108 -2.35 -14.29 -29.98
C CYS A 108 -1.50 -14.01 -31.22
N ASP A 109 -1.52 -14.94 -32.18
CA ASP A 109 -0.95 -14.69 -33.50
C ASP A 109 -1.80 -13.61 -34.19
N GLY A 110 -1.22 -12.42 -34.44
CA GLY A 110 -1.74 -11.52 -35.49
C GLY A 110 -2.21 -10.11 -35.12
N CYS A 111 -1.55 -9.36 -34.21
CA CYS A 111 -1.74 -7.91 -34.19
C CYS A 111 -0.41 -7.15 -34.17
N GLY A 112 -0.19 -6.33 -35.20
CA GLY A 112 1.03 -5.60 -35.47
C GLY A 112 1.33 -4.49 -34.46
N ARG A 113 2.62 -4.09 -34.46
CA ARG A 113 3.21 -3.03 -33.66
C ARG A 113 2.42 -1.71 -33.81
N ALA A 114 1.76 -1.28 -32.73
CA ALA A 114 1.42 0.11 -32.50
C ALA A 114 1.95 0.49 -31.11
N GLY A 115 2.77 1.54 -31.04
CA GLY A 115 3.29 2.06 -29.79
C GLY A 115 2.14 2.47 -28.87
N VAL A 116 2.10 1.87 -27.68
CA VAL A 116 1.10 2.20 -26.66
C VAL A 116 1.79 3.11 -25.65
N THR A 117 1.38 4.38 -25.64
CA THR A 117 1.76 5.34 -24.61
C THR A 117 1.27 4.83 -23.25
N THR A 118 2.11 5.01 -22.24
CA THR A 118 1.99 4.46 -20.87
C THR A 118 0.68 4.84 -20.15
N SER A 119 -0.14 5.71 -20.72
CA SER A 119 -1.43 6.15 -20.19
C SER A 119 -2.61 5.20 -20.50
N HIS A 120 -2.41 4.14 -21.29
CA HIS A 120 -3.48 3.20 -21.69
C HIS A 120 -3.30 1.78 -21.16
N LEU A 121 -2.38 1.57 -20.21
CA LEU A 121 -2.09 0.24 -19.65
C LEU A 121 -3.07 -0.22 -18.56
N LEU A 122 -4.24 0.43 -18.44
CA LEU A 122 -5.24 0.08 -17.42
C LEU A 122 -6.22 -1.03 -17.85
N LEU A 123 -6.08 -1.64 -19.04
CA LEU A 123 -7.14 -2.55 -19.55
C LEU A 123 -6.69 -3.83 -20.26
N LEU A 124 -5.51 -4.42 -20.03
CA LEU A 124 -5.23 -5.74 -20.63
C LEU A 124 -4.60 -6.78 -19.70
N CYS A 125 -5.46 -7.75 -19.35
CA CYS A 125 -5.22 -9.18 -19.16
C CYS A 125 -4.43 -9.66 -17.92
N VAL A 126 -5.19 -9.99 -16.85
CA VAL A 126 -5.44 -11.35 -16.28
C VAL A 126 -4.40 -12.40 -16.72
N ALA A 127 -3.63 -13.12 -15.88
CA ALA A 127 -3.82 -13.67 -14.53
C ALA A 127 -2.49 -14.02 -13.79
N GLY A 128 -2.50 -13.82 -12.45
CA GLY A 128 -1.62 -14.44 -11.42
C GLY A 128 -0.27 -13.73 -11.20
N SER A 129 0.01 -13.12 -10.04
CA SER A 129 -0.03 -13.75 -8.70
C SER A 129 -1.02 -13.11 -7.70
N SER A 130 -1.79 -12.11 -8.12
CA SER A 130 -2.97 -11.57 -7.44
C SER A 130 -3.81 -10.87 -8.50
N ASN A 131 -5.09 -11.22 -8.68
CA ASN A 131 -5.98 -10.51 -9.62
C ASN A 131 -6.52 -9.20 -9.04
N TYR A 132 -5.93 -8.70 -7.95
CA TYR A 132 -6.48 -7.62 -7.15
C TYR A 132 -5.68 -6.33 -7.30
N LEU A 133 -6.33 -5.29 -7.83
CA LEU A 133 -5.79 -3.93 -7.84
C LEU A 133 -6.38 -3.11 -6.67
N PRO A 134 -5.62 -2.18 -6.08
CA PRO A 134 -6.14 -1.31 -5.05
C PRO A 134 -7.19 -0.34 -5.62
N VAL A 135 -8.27 -0.08 -4.89
CA VAL A 135 -9.28 0.92 -5.27
C VAL A 135 -8.71 2.33 -5.12
N GLN A 136 -8.99 3.21 -6.08
CA GLN A 136 -8.49 4.60 -6.10
C GLN A 136 -8.76 5.34 -4.79
N GLU A 137 -9.98 5.23 -4.24
CA GLU A 137 -10.37 5.89 -2.99
C GLU A 137 -9.51 5.45 -1.79
N HIS A 138 -9.11 4.17 -1.74
CA HIS A 138 -8.27 3.65 -0.67
C HIS A 138 -6.82 4.11 -0.80
N VAL A 139 -6.32 4.24 -2.04
CA VAL A 139 -4.99 4.79 -2.31
C VAL A 139 -4.97 6.29 -1.98
N ALA A 140 -6.02 7.03 -2.34
CA ALA A 140 -6.16 8.44 -1.99
C ALA A 140 -6.14 8.63 -0.47
N PHE A 141 -6.89 7.82 0.28
CA PHE A 141 -6.86 7.86 1.74
C PHE A 141 -5.46 7.59 2.33
N LEU A 142 -4.68 6.68 1.73
CA LEU A 142 -3.29 6.47 2.13
C LEU A 142 -2.43 7.73 1.91
N PHE A 143 -2.63 8.46 0.81
CA PHE A 143 -1.94 9.72 0.57
C PHE A 143 -2.33 10.80 1.57
N ASP A 144 -3.61 10.89 1.95
CA ASP A 144 -4.06 11.80 3.01
C ASP A 144 -3.36 11.48 4.35
N LEU A 145 -3.19 10.18 4.67
CA LEU A 145 -2.44 9.77 5.86
C LEU A 145 -0.94 10.08 5.76
N MET A 146 -0.35 10.01 4.57
CA MET A 146 1.05 10.38 4.33
C MET A 146 1.25 11.90 4.46
N GLU A 147 0.31 12.70 3.97
CA GLU A 147 0.30 14.15 4.16
C GLU A 147 0.17 14.51 5.64
N LEU A 148 -0.77 13.87 6.35
CA LEU A 148 -0.94 14.02 7.80
C LEU A 148 0.36 13.71 8.56
N ALA A 149 1.07 12.66 8.15
CA ALA A 149 2.34 12.25 8.74
C ALA A 149 3.53 13.14 8.35
N LEU A 150 3.35 14.10 7.43
CA LEU A 150 4.44 14.85 6.79
C LEU A 150 5.47 13.91 6.13
N ASN A 151 5.00 12.80 5.56
CA ASN A 151 5.82 11.76 4.93
C ASN A 151 6.09 12.06 3.44
N ILE A 152 6.68 13.22 3.16
CA ILE A 152 6.93 13.69 1.80
C ILE A 152 7.95 12.79 1.08
N TYR A 153 9.01 12.38 1.78
CA TYR A 153 10.01 11.47 1.22
C TYR A 153 9.41 10.12 0.84
N GLY A 154 8.58 9.54 1.72
CA GLY A 154 7.90 8.27 1.42
C GLY A 154 6.90 8.39 0.27
N LEU A 155 6.22 9.53 0.12
CA LEU A 155 5.32 9.77 -1.00
C LEU A 155 6.08 9.87 -2.33
N ILE A 156 7.20 10.60 -2.35
CA ILE A 156 8.06 10.70 -3.54
C ILE A 156 8.60 9.33 -3.93
N ASP A 157 9.12 8.59 -2.94
CA ASP A 157 9.66 7.25 -3.15
C ASP A 157 8.60 6.29 -3.67
N PHE A 158 7.38 6.33 -3.10
CA PHE A 158 6.23 5.58 -3.61
C PHE A 158 5.98 5.90 -5.10
N CYS A 159 5.91 7.18 -5.47
CA CYS A 159 5.68 7.60 -6.85
C CYS A 159 6.78 7.11 -7.81
N ILE A 160 8.04 7.12 -7.37
CA ILE A 160 9.18 6.62 -8.16
C ILE A 160 9.05 5.10 -8.34
N GLN A 161 8.83 4.37 -7.26
CA GLN A 161 8.73 2.91 -7.30
C GLN A 161 7.58 2.44 -8.20
N VAL A 162 6.41 3.09 -8.12
CA VAL A 162 5.27 2.79 -9.00
C VAL A 162 5.58 3.08 -10.47
N GLN A 163 6.37 4.11 -10.79
CA GLN A 163 6.79 4.37 -12.17
C GLN A 163 7.78 3.34 -12.72
N THR A 164 8.60 2.75 -11.84
CA THR A 164 9.59 1.72 -12.21
C THR A 164 9.04 0.30 -12.22
N THR A 165 7.81 0.12 -11.75
CA THR A 165 7.10 -1.16 -11.64
C THR A 165 6.38 -1.51 -12.93
#